data_AF-A0A821K756-F1
#
_entry.id   AF-A0A821K756-F1
#
_cell.length_a   1.000
_cell.length_b   1.000
_cell.length_c   1.000
_cell.angle_alpha   90.00
_cell.angle_beta   90.00
_cell.angle_gamma   90.00
#
_symmetry.space_group_name_H-M   'P 1'
#
loop_
_entity.id
_entity.type
_entity.pdbx_description
1 polymer ?
#
loop_
_entity_poly.entity_id
_entity_poly.type
_entity_poly.pdbx_seq_one_letter_code
_entity_poly.pdbx_strand_id
1 'polypeptide(L)'
;MRGVNLGGWLVAENWMTKGSPAWNGVPDDIANKGEFQTMQYLGHAKGDDQFKRHRDSFITEQDFRDISAAKMNTVRIPVGYWITGFDNSGGGDPNGWRVFAPNAISYLDRAIRDWAPRYNLVVLISYHAAKGSQNGMDHSAPSDPGNSHWGNYPENVVNTLDAVEWLARRYNGDAAFLGIGLLNEPSGTTPESVLKQYYYDAYGRIRLFSSCLLVVSPLLYQQGPYDSDWKNFMRCPNWYNVRHEWHRYQIWGFEGWDKNRLISYAQNELKNAVNAWVGNWLFIGEWCIASSANFDNDDDLRRYAQAQLEAFKGATGGWTFWTWKFYNDDGSRNGWSMKSMVNRGFIQL
;
A
#
# COMPACT_ATOMS: atom_id res chain seq x y z
N MET A 1 13.45 -4.83 5.30
CA MET A 1 12.64 -3.68 5.77
C MET A 1 11.78 -4.12 6.93
N ARG A 2 11.57 -3.27 7.94
CA ARG A 2 10.60 -3.48 9.03
C ARG A 2 9.82 -2.19 9.17
N GLY A 3 8.58 -2.18 8.70
CA GLY A 3 7.88 -0.91 8.52
C GLY A 3 6.38 -0.98 8.65
N VAL A 4 5.76 0.13 8.30
CA VAL A 4 4.30 0.33 8.32
C VAL A 4 3.84 1.02 7.06
N ASN A 5 2.60 0.77 6.68
CA ASN A 5 1.88 1.55 5.69
C ASN A 5 1.31 2.82 6.33
N LEU A 6 1.32 3.92 5.60
CA LEU A 6 0.58 5.14 5.94
C LEU A 6 -0.74 5.17 5.15
N GLY A 7 -1.49 4.07 5.25
CA GLY A 7 -2.77 3.87 4.58
C GLY A 7 -3.84 4.86 5.05
N GLY A 8 -4.74 5.25 4.16
CA GLY A 8 -5.76 6.27 4.44
C GLY A 8 -5.28 7.72 4.40
N TRP A 9 -3.99 8.01 4.11
CA TRP A 9 -3.47 9.38 4.11
C TRP A 9 -3.55 10.10 2.76
N LEU A 10 -2.73 9.72 1.78
CA LEU A 10 -2.71 10.34 0.43
C LEU A 10 -3.60 9.61 -0.58
N VAL A 11 -4.09 8.43 -0.18
CA VAL A 11 -5.24 7.73 -0.75
C VAL A 11 -6.16 7.44 0.43
N ALA A 12 -7.32 8.11 0.46
CA ALA A 12 -8.21 8.06 1.61
C ALA A 12 -9.16 6.85 1.53
N GLU A 13 -9.34 6.17 2.67
CA GLU A 13 -10.25 5.03 2.81
C GLU A 13 -11.18 5.26 4.03
N ASN A 14 -12.49 5.24 3.79
CA ASN A 14 -13.47 5.62 4.80
C ASN A 14 -13.45 4.69 6.02
N TRP A 15 -13.28 3.39 5.80
CA TRP A 15 -13.31 2.40 6.88
C TRP A 15 -12.17 2.60 7.92
N MET A 16 -11.02 3.13 7.50
CA MET A 16 -9.92 3.49 8.41
C MET A 16 -10.03 4.89 9.00
N THR A 17 -10.67 5.80 8.26
CA THR A 17 -10.60 7.24 8.52
C THR A 17 -11.96 7.88 8.72
N LYS A 18 -13.00 7.14 9.11
CA LYS A 18 -14.40 7.62 9.19
C LYS A 18 -14.60 8.92 9.99
N GLY A 19 -13.79 9.16 11.02
CA GLY A 19 -13.83 10.42 11.80
C GLY A 19 -13.16 11.62 11.13
N SER A 20 -12.53 11.43 9.97
CA SER A 20 -11.78 12.47 9.26
C SER A 20 -12.70 13.52 8.64
N PRO A 21 -12.25 14.78 8.57
CA PRO A 21 -12.91 15.82 7.79
C PRO A 21 -13.20 15.46 6.33
N ALA A 22 -12.43 14.54 5.73
CA ALA A 22 -12.59 14.10 4.34
C ALA A 22 -13.98 13.51 4.02
N TRP A 23 -14.70 13.02 5.02
CA TRP A 23 -16.00 12.34 4.86
C TRP A 23 -17.18 13.17 5.37
N ASN A 24 -16.94 14.41 5.79
CA ASN A 24 -17.96 15.24 6.43
C ASN A 24 -19.11 15.58 5.49
N GLY A 25 -20.30 15.07 5.81
CA GLY A 25 -21.51 15.29 5.03
C GLY A 25 -21.64 14.35 3.82
N VAL A 26 -20.80 13.33 3.71
CA VAL A 26 -20.84 12.32 2.65
C VAL A 26 -21.60 11.10 3.15
N PRO A 27 -22.65 10.64 2.45
CA PRO A 27 -23.33 9.38 2.78
C PRO A 27 -22.37 8.17 2.79
N ASP A 28 -22.57 7.23 3.72
CA ASP A 28 -21.72 6.04 3.86
C ASP A 28 -21.66 5.21 2.56
N ASP A 29 -22.75 5.12 1.79
CA ASP A 29 -22.79 4.40 0.51
C ASP A 29 -21.98 5.06 -0.61
N ILE A 30 -21.59 6.33 -0.44
CA ILE A 30 -20.68 7.06 -1.33
C ILE A 30 -19.26 7.00 -0.77
N ALA A 31 -19.08 7.30 0.53
CA ALA A 31 -17.77 7.30 1.19
C ALA A 31 -17.08 5.93 1.09
N ASN A 32 -17.83 4.84 1.20
CA ASN A 32 -17.33 3.46 1.08
C ASN A 32 -16.96 3.06 -0.37
N LYS A 33 -17.11 3.95 -1.35
CA LYS A 33 -16.67 3.73 -2.75
C LYS A 33 -15.36 4.44 -3.08
N GLY A 34 -14.73 5.10 -2.11
CA GLY A 34 -13.39 5.67 -2.23
C GLY A 34 -13.35 7.17 -2.54
N GLU A 35 -12.12 7.68 -2.66
CA GLU A 35 -11.81 9.11 -2.76
C GLU A 35 -12.43 9.79 -4.00
N PHE A 36 -12.49 9.10 -5.15
CA PHE A 36 -13.08 9.65 -6.38
C PHE A 36 -14.56 9.97 -6.20
N GLN A 37 -15.35 8.99 -5.74
CA GLN A 37 -16.81 9.14 -5.55
C GLN A 37 -17.12 10.20 -4.50
N THR A 38 -16.29 10.26 -3.45
CA THR A 38 -16.38 11.25 -2.39
C THR A 38 -16.14 12.66 -2.90
N MET A 39 -15.08 12.88 -3.67
CA MET A 39 -14.79 14.17 -4.26
C MET A 39 -15.81 14.58 -5.32
N GLN A 40 -16.32 13.63 -6.11
CA GLN A 40 -17.40 13.88 -7.07
C GLN A 40 -18.68 14.36 -6.38
N TYR A 41 -19.00 13.79 -5.20
CA TYR A 41 -20.15 14.20 -4.40
C TYR A 41 -19.96 15.57 -3.74
N LEU A 42 -18.79 15.81 -3.13
CA LEU A 42 -18.49 17.04 -2.41
C LEU A 42 -18.29 18.25 -3.34
N GLY A 43 -17.67 18.01 -4.50
CA GLY A 43 -17.10 19.05 -5.37
C GLY A 43 -15.97 19.84 -4.70
N HIS A 44 -15.18 20.56 -5.51
CA HIS A 44 -14.01 21.32 -5.02
C HIS A 44 -14.33 22.35 -3.93
N ALA A 45 -15.52 22.96 -3.99
CA ALA A 45 -15.93 24.00 -3.04
C ALA A 45 -15.92 23.51 -1.56
N LYS A 46 -16.12 22.20 -1.33
CA LYS A 46 -16.06 21.59 0.00
C LYS A 46 -14.92 20.59 0.14
N GLY A 47 -14.73 19.75 -0.88
CA GLY A 47 -13.78 18.64 -0.87
C GLY A 47 -12.34 19.10 -0.67
N ASP A 48 -11.92 20.18 -1.32
CA ASP A 48 -10.52 20.63 -1.26
C ASP A 48 -10.09 21.00 0.18
N ASP A 49 -10.92 21.76 0.90
CA ASP A 49 -10.66 22.12 2.29
C ASP A 49 -10.72 20.89 3.22
N GLN A 50 -11.70 20.01 3.03
CA GLN A 50 -11.87 18.80 3.82
C GLN A 50 -10.66 17.84 3.69
N PHE A 51 -10.24 17.56 2.46
CA PHE A 51 -9.08 16.71 2.20
C PHE A 51 -7.77 17.37 2.61
N LYS A 52 -7.64 18.69 2.50
CA LYS A 52 -6.50 19.41 3.05
C LYS A 52 -6.42 19.22 4.57
N ARG A 53 -7.51 19.45 5.30
CA ARG A 53 -7.55 19.26 6.76
C ARG A 53 -7.28 17.81 7.18
N HIS A 54 -7.76 16.84 6.40
CA HIS A 54 -7.40 15.43 6.58
C HIS A 54 -5.88 15.23 6.45
N ARG A 55 -5.28 15.66 5.34
CA ARG A 55 -3.84 15.48 5.09
C ARG A 55 -2.97 16.23 6.10
N ASP A 56 -3.43 17.37 6.62
CA ASP A 56 -2.75 18.17 7.64
C ASP A 56 -2.75 17.54 9.04
N SER A 57 -3.77 16.74 9.38
CA SER A 57 -3.98 16.25 10.74
C SER A 57 -3.84 14.74 10.90
N PHE A 58 -4.07 13.97 9.82
CA PHE A 58 -4.06 12.52 9.92
C PHE A 58 -2.65 11.96 10.07
N ILE A 59 -1.69 12.32 9.22
CA ILE A 59 -0.28 11.93 9.41
C ILE A 59 0.57 13.20 9.60
N THR A 60 1.38 13.19 10.63
CA THR A 60 2.19 14.34 11.08
C THR A 60 3.65 13.94 11.30
N GLU A 61 4.52 14.91 11.55
CA GLU A 61 5.92 14.63 11.93
C GLU A 61 6.01 13.73 13.18
N GLN A 62 5.08 13.89 14.13
CA GLN A 62 5.04 13.09 15.35
C GLN A 62 4.86 11.60 15.02
N ASP A 63 4.10 11.26 13.97
CA ASP A 63 3.95 9.87 13.54
C ASP A 63 5.27 9.27 13.06
N PHE A 64 6.10 10.02 12.33
CA PHE A 64 7.43 9.55 11.90
C PHE A 64 8.37 9.35 13.10
N ARG A 65 8.31 10.24 14.09
CA ARG A 65 9.03 10.09 15.35
C ARG A 65 8.61 8.82 16.09
N ASP A 66 7.32 8.57 16.20
CA ASP A 66 6.75 7.42 16.90
C ASP A 66 7.07 6.10 16.18
N ILE A 67 7.00 6.08 14.85
CA ILE A 67 7.38 4.92 14.03
C ILE A 67 8.85 4.55 14.26
N SER A 68 9.75 5.54 14.27
CA SER A 68 11.17 5.33 14.56
C SER A 68 11.41 4.88 16.00
N ALA A 69 10.71 5.46 16.98
CA ALA A 69 10.78 5.05 18.39
C ALA A 69 10.29 3.59 18.60
N ALA A 70 9.35 3.14 17.78
CA ALA A 70 8.91 1.75 17.71
C ALA A 70 9.90 0.81 16.97
N LYS A 71 11.10 1.30 16.64
CA LYS A 71 12.21 0.59 15.98
C LYS A 71 11.91 0.11 14.56
N MET A 72 10.93 0.73 13.89
CA MET A 72 10.72 0.54 12.47
C MET A 72 11.67 1.43 11.67
N ASN A 73 11.97 1.02 10.44
CA ASN A 73 12.93 1.69 9.57
C ASN A 73 12.39 2.04 8.17
N THR A 74 11.12 1.71 7.89
CA THR A 74 10.52 1.95 6.58
C THR A 74 9.07 2.38 6.73
N VAL A 75 8.65 3.37 5.93
CA VAL A 75 7.24 3.70 5.72
C VAL A 75 6.86 3.45 4.27
N ARG A 76 5.75 2.75 4.03
CA ARG A 76 5.14 2.56 2.71
C ARG A 76 4.00 3.56 2.56
N ILE A 77 4.05 4.43 1.56
CA ILE A 77 3.09 5.53 1.39
C ILE A 77 2.26 5.29 0.13
N PRO A 78 0.98 4.89 0.26
CA PRO A 78 0.03 4.84 -0.85
C PRO A 78 -0.14 6.20 -1.52
N VAL A 79 -0.06 6.22 -2.85
CA VAL A 79 -0.35 7.40 -3.69
C VAL A 79 -1.23 7.00 -4.87
N GLY A 80 -2.09 7.91 -5.31
CA GLY A 80 -2.90 7.72 -6.51
C GLY A 80 -2.40 8.52 -7.70
N TYR A 81 -2.85 8.17 -8.90
CA TYR A 81 -2.43 8.79 -10.16
C TYR A 81 -2.61 10.31 -10.19
N TRP A 82 -3.58 10.83 -9.44
CA TRP A 82 -3.83 12.27 -9.33
C TRP A 82 -2.69 13.05 -8.65
N ILE A 83 -1.78 12.38 -7.94
CA ILE A 83 -0.67 13.02 -7.22
C ILE A 83 0.28 13.78 -8.16
N THR A 84 0.36 13.37 -9.43
CA THR A 84 1.22 13.99 -10.44
C THR A 84 0.68 15.34 -10.91
N GLY A 85 -0.63 15.55 -10.83
CA GLY A 85 -1.30 16.76 -11.34
C GLY A 85 -1.29 16.88 -12.86
N PHE A 86 -1.08 15.78 -13.59
CA PHE A 86 -1.12 15.76 -15.05
C PHE A 86 -1.57 14.39 -15.58
N ASP A 87 -1.99 14.38 -16.84
CA ASP A 87 -2.20 13.16 -17.62
C ASP A 87 -1.76 13.38 -19.07
N ASN A 88 -0.67 12.72 -19.46
CA ASN A 88 -0.07 12.84 -20.79
C ASN A 88 -0.38 11.65 -21.69
N SER A 89 -1.24 10.71 -21.26
CA SER A 89 -1.45 9.47 -22.00
C SER A 89 -2.27 9.63 -23.29
N GLY A 90 -2.89 10.80 -23.48
CA GLY A 90 -3.58 11.15 -24.74
C GLY A 90 -4.87 10.37 -25.01
N GLY A 91 -5.40 9.62 -24.04
CA GLY A 91 -6.62 8.81 -24.16
C GLY A 91 -7.48 8.79 -22.89
N GLY A 92 -8.73 8.35 -23.01
CA GLY A 92 -9.73 8.40 -21.94
C GLY A 92 -10.12 9.83 -21.53
N ASP A 93 -10.55 10.02 -20.29
CA ASP A 93 -10.75 11.36 -19.71
C ASP A 93 -9.40 11.94 -19.23
N PRO A 94 -8.82 12.96 -19.90
CA PRO A 94 -7.55 13.57 -19.51
C PRO A 94 -7.66 14.44 -18.24
N ASN A 95 -8.88 14.68 -17.76
CA ASN A 95 -9.18 15.49 -16.59
C ASN A 95 -9.65 14.65 -15.39
N GLY A 96 -9.64 13.32 -15.47
CA GLY A 96 -10.07 12.46 -14.36
C GLY A 96 -9.33 12.75 -13.04
N TRP A 97 -8.03 13.08 -13.12
CA TRP A 97 -7.22 13.48 -11.96
C TRP A 97 -7.69 14.79 -11.32
N ARG A 98 -8.37 15.67 -12.08
CA ARG A 98 -8.87 16.96 -11.57
C ARG A 98 -10.05 16.78 -10.63
N VAL A 99 -10.72 15.62 -10.60
CA VAL A 99 -11.78 15.35 -9.62
C VAL A 99 -11.23 15.38 -8.20
N PHE A 100 -9.98 14.97 -7.99
CA PHE A 100 -9.36 14.83 -6.68
C PHE A 100 -8.93 16.16 -6.07
N ALA A 101 -8.89 16.22 -4.74
CA ALA A 101 -8.40 17.39 -4.02
C ALA A 101 -6.89 17.62 -4.30
N PRO A 102 -6.48 18.85 -4.66
CA PRO A 102 -5.13 19.14 -5.13
C PRO A 102 -4.06 19.05 -4.02
N ASN A 103 -2.79 19.26 -4.40
CA ASN A 103 -1.64 19.47 -3.51
C ASN A 103 -1.19 18.28 -2.64
N ALA A 104 -1.68 17.05 -2.88
CA ALA A 104 -1.21 15.83 -2.22
C ALA A 104 0.33 15.66 -2.30
N ILE A 105 0.95 16.06 -3.42
CA ILE A 105 2.40 15.95 -3.64
C ILE A 105 3.22 16.69 -2.58
N SER A 106 2.75 17.83 -2.06
CA SER A 106 3.48 18.61 -1.05
C SER A 106 3.65 17.87 0.28
N TYR A 107 2.72 16.96 0.60
CA TYR A 107 2.78 16.11 1.78
C TYR A 107 3.78 14.97 1.58
N LEU A 108 3.81 14.38 0.39
CA LEU A 108 4.83 13.37 0.03
C LEU A 108 6.24 13.98 0.00
N ASP A 109 6.39 15.19 -0.53
CA ASP A 109 7.65 15.95 -0.49
C ASP A 109 8.12 16.13 0.94
N ARG A 110 7.23 16.56 1.84
CA ARG A 110 7.54 16.77 3.26
C ARG A 110 7.92 15.45 3.95
N ALA A 111 7.21 14.36 3.67
CA ALA A 111 7.52 13.05 4.20
C ALA A 111 8.92 12.57 3.78
N ILE A 112 9.27 12.69 2.49
CA ILE A 112 10.54 12.18 1.94
C ILE A 112 11.72 13.10 2.26
N ARG A 113 11.56 14.41 2.15
CA ARG A 113 12.67 15.37 2.22
C ARG A 113 12.92 15.94 3.61
N ASP A 114 11.94 15.86 4.50
CA ASP A 114 12.03 16.46 5.83
C ASP A 114 11.82 15.44 6.96
N TRP A 115 10.65 14.80 7.02
CA TRP A 115 10.32 13.94 8.17
C TRP A 115 11.12 12.64 8.20
N ALA A 116 11.14 11.88 7.11
CA ALA A 116 11.82 10.57 7.09
C ALA A 116 13.33 10.66 7.40
N PRO A 117 14.11 11.60 6.81
CA PRO A 117 15.52 11.76 7.14
C PRO A 117 15.79 12.06 8.62
N ARG A 118 14.97 12.91 9.26
CA ARG A 118 15.13 13.29 10.68
C ARG A 118 15.03 12.11 11.64
N TYR A 119 14.26 11.09 11.28
CA TYR A 119 13.99 9.93 12.13
C TYR A 119 14.59 8.64 11.59
N ASN A 120 15.55 8.73 10.66
CA ASN A 120 16.24 7.59 10.05
C ASN A 120 15.28 6.56 9.44
N LEU A 121 14.22 7.05 8.81
CA LEU A 121 13.25 6.26 8.07
C LEU A 121 13.53 6.39 6.58
N VAL A 122 13.23 5.33 5.83
CA VAL A 122 13.16 5.38 4.37
C VAL A 122 11.72 5.19 3.89
N VAL A 123 11.40 5.76 2.73
CA VAL A 123 10.07 5.81 2.14
C VAL A 123 10.03 4.93 0.90
N LEU A 124 9.14 3.94 0.92
CA LEU A 124 8.71 3.20 -0.27
C LEU A 124 7.39 3.80 -0.74
N ILE A 125 7.35 4.37 -1.94
CA ILE A 125 6.09 4.85 -2.52
C ILE A 125 5.31 3.62 -3.00
N SER A 126 4.03 3.48 -2.64
CA SER A 126 3.14 2.46 -3.21
C SER A 126 2.24 3.15 -4.23
N TYR A 127 2.38 2.82 -5.52
CA TYR A 127 1.47 3.30 -6.55
C TYR A 127 0.14 2.54 -6.42
N HIS A 128 -0.77 3.13 -5.68
CA HIS A 128 -1.86 2.43 -5.01
C HIS A 128 -3.19 2.55 -5.75
N ALA A 129 -3.38 3.64 -6.51
CA ALA A 129 -4.57 3.89 -7.30
C ALA A 129 -4.19 4.35 -8.71
N ALA A 130 -4.26 3.45 -9.68
CA ALA A 130 -3.96 3.77 -11.07
C ALA A 130 -5.19 4.35 -11.80
N LYS A 131 -4.96 5.13 -12.87
CA LYS A 131 -6.05 5.59 -13.73
C LYS A 131 -6.86 4.39 -14.26
N GLY A 132 -8.18 4.52 -14.22
CA GLY A 132 -9.12 3.43 -14.57
C GLY A 132 -9.30 2.37 -13.48
N SER A 133 -8.57 2.47 -12.36
CA SER A 133 -8.49 1.46 -11.30
C SER A 133 -8.01 0.09 -11.78
N GLN A 134 -7.03 -0.44 -11.05
CA GLN A 134 -6.50 -1.78 -11.29
C GLN A 134 -7.30 -2.88 -10.59
N ASN A 135 -8.27 -2.55 -9.73
CA ASN A 135 -9.03 -3.57 -9.00
C ASN A 135 -10.50 -3.25 -8.67
N GLY A 136 -10.98 -2.05 -8.94
CA GLY A 136 -12.37 -1.63 -8.70
C GLY A 136 -12.72 -1.41 -7.22
N MET A 137 -11.77 -1.54 -6.29
CA MET A 137 -12.02 -1.42 -4.85
C MET A 137 -11.80 0.02 -4.38
N ASP A 138 -12.43 0.42 -3.28
CA ASP A 138 -12.40 1.79 -2.73
C ASP A 138 -10.98 2.34 -2.53
N HIS A 139 -10.05 1.50 -2.08
CA HIS A 139 -8.63 1.87 -1.90
C HIS A 139 -7.89 2.16 -3.22
N SER A 140 -8.45 1.81 -4.38
CA SER A 140 -7.95 2.23 -5.70
C SER A 140 -8.66 3.49 -6.26
N ALA A 141 -9.59 4.07 -5.48
CA ALA A 141 -10.40 5.23 -5.84
C ALA A 141 -11.02 5.20 -7.25
N PRO A 142 -11.82 4.16 -7.57
CA PRO A 142 -12.37 3.96 -8.91
C PRO A 142 -13.42 5.02 -9.27
N SER A 143 -13.37 5.48 -10.53
CA SER A 143 -14.47 6.25 -11.13
C SER A 143 -15.71 5.39 -11.39
N ASP A 144 -15.53 4.07 -11.51
CA ASP A 144 -16.56 3.05 -11.73
C ASP A 144 -16.39 1.92 -10.68
N PRO A 145 -16.95 2.09 -9.47
CA PRO A 145 -16.73 1.17 -8.36
C PRO A 145 -17.16 -0.28 -8.68
N GLY A 146 -16.30 -1.23 -8.34
CA GLY A 146 -16.48 -2.66 -8.63
C GLY A 146 -15.89 -3.12 -9.96
N ASN A 147 -15.44 -2.19 -10.81
CA ASN A 147 -14.87 -2.49 -12.13
C ASN A 147 -13.38 -2.10 -12.21
N SER A 148 -12.59 -2.94 -12.86
CA SER A 148 -11.16 -2.71 -13.12
C SER A 148 -10.95 -2.43 -14.60
N HIS A 149 -10.47 -1.22 -14.93
CA HIS A 149 -10.25 -0.77 -16.31
C HIS A 149 -8.79 -0.51 -16.64
N TRP A 150 -7.87 -0.55 -15.66
CA TRP A 150 -6.45 -0.24 -15.87
C TRP A 150 -5.82 -1.08 -16.99
N GLY A 151 -5.98 -2.40 -16.94
CA GLY A 151 -5.40 -3.32 -17.92
C GLY A 151 -6.15 -3.42 -19.24
N ASN A 152 -7.35 -2.82 -19.33
CA ASN A 152 -8.22 -2.91 -20.51
C ASN A 152 -7.93 -1.80 -21.54
N TYR A 153 -7.32 -0.70 -21.10
CA TYR A 153 -7.11 0.49 -21.90
C TYR A 153 -5.62 0.89 -21.87
N PRO A 154 -4.89 0.86 -23.00
CA PRO A 154 -3.47 1.18 -23.05
C PRO A 154 -3.11 2.55 -22.45
N GLU A 155 -3.98 3.55 -22.59
CA GLU A 155 -3.79 4.89 -22.04
C GLU A 155 -3.73 4.92 -20.50
N ASN A 156 -4.36 3.97 -19.81
CA ASN A 156 -4.30 3.85 -18.35
C ASN A 156 -2.93 3.31 -17.91
N VAL A 157 -2.39 2.36 -18.67
CA VAL A 157 -1.04 1.82 -18.47
C VAL A 157 0.01 2.88 -18.76
N VAL A 158 -0.14 3.64 -19.86
CA VAL A 158 0.77 4.76 -20.19
C VAL A 158 0.74 5.83 -19.10
N ASN A 159 -0.44 6.22 -18.59
CA ASN A 159 -0.54 7.16 -17.48
C ASN A 159 0.23 6.67 -16.24
N THR A 160 0.12 5.37 -15.95
CA THR A 160 0.80 4.73 -14.81
C THR A 160 2.32 4.73 -15.02
N LEU A 161 2.81 4.41 -16.23
CA LEU A 161 4.24 4.50 -16.58
C LEU A 161 4.79 5.91 -16.41
N ASP A 162 4.08 6.92 -16.91
CA ASP A 162 4.50 8.31 -16.80
C ASP A 162 4.53 8.78 -15.34
N ALA A 163 3.55 8.35 -14.53
CA ALA A 163 3.48 8.70 -13.13
C ALA A 163 4.62 8.07 -12.29
N VAL A 164 4.89 6.77 -12.43
CA VAL A 164 5.98 6.13 -11.68
C VAL A 164 7.35 6.62 -12.13
N GLU A 165 7.54 6.91 -13.42
CA GLU A 165 8.77 7.53 -13.91
C GLU A 165 8.94 8.94 -13.32
N TRP A 166 7.90 9.75 -13.32
CA TRP A 166 7.94 11.11 -12.77
C TRP A 166 8.24 11.10 -11.26
N LEU A 167 7.60 10.21 -10.49
CA LEU A 167 7.88 10.04 -9.06
C LEU A 167 9.33 9.61 -8.83
N ALA A 168 9.83 8.65 -9.62
CA ALA A 168 11.22 8.20 -9.52
C ALA A 168 12.20 9.33 -9.85
N ARG A 169 11.93 10.15 -10.87
CA ARG A 169 12.77 11.33 -11.22
C ARG A 169 12.74 12.37 -10.11
N ARG A 170 11.55 12.67 -9.57
CA ARG A 170 11.36 13.71 -8.56
C ARG A 170 12.18 13.47 -7.28
N TYR A 171 12.23 12.22 -6.84
CA TYR A 171 12.90 11.83 -5.60
C TYR A 171 14.26 11.15 -5.83
N ASN A 172 14.74 11.09 -7.07
CA ASN A 172 16.04 10.51 -7.36
C ASN A 172 17.13 11.31 -6.64
N GLY A 173 17.90 10.64 -5.78
CA GLY A 173 18.95 11.26 -4.97
C GLY A 173 18.47 11.81 -3.61
N ASP A 174 17.16 11.83 -3.32
CA ASP A 174 16.67 12.14 -1.97
C ASP A 174 17.02 10.99 -1.02
N ALA A 175 17.67 11.28 0.10
CA ALA A 175 18.28 10.26 0.97
C ALA A 175 17.29 9.24 1.55
N ALA A 176 16.05 9.67 1.83
CA ALA A 176 15.01 8.77 2.34
C ALA A 176 14.21 8.07 1.24
N PHE A 177 14.43 8.38 -0.05
CA PHE A 177 13.71 7.70 -1.12
C PHE A 177 14.26 6.30 -1.35
N LEU A 178 13.50 5.27 -0.97
CA LEU A 178 13.89 3.88 -1.17
C LEU A 178 13.57 3.39 -2.59
N GLY A 179 12.39 3.74 -3.09
CA GLY A 179 11.87 3.19 -4.34
C GLY A 179 10.36 3.26 -4.48
N ILE A 180 9.84 2.47 -5.42
CA ILE A 180 8.43 2.48 -5.84
C ILE A 180 7.89 1.04 -5.95
N GLY A 181 6.76 0.76 -5.30
CA GLY A 181 5.85 -0.32 -5.64
C GLY A 181 5.02 0.07 -6.84
N LEU A 182 5.25 -0.64 -7.95
CA LEU A 182 4.84 -0.21 -9.28
C LEU A 182 3.32 -0.29 -9.51
N LEU A 183 2.62 -1.21 -8.84
CA LEU A 183 1.17 -1.30 -8.87
C LEU A 183 0.67 -2.12 -7.69
N ASN A 184 -0.25 -1.55 -6.91
CA ASN A 184 -0.87 -2.23 -5.77
C ASN A 184 -2.02 -3.15 -6.21
N GLU A 185 -2.02 -4.41 -5.77
CA GLU A 185 -3.15 -5.35 -5.88
C GLU A 185 -3.92 -5.31 -7.21
N PRO A 186 -3.27 -5.55 -8.36
CA PRO A 186 -4.01 -5.74 -9.62
C PRO A 186 -5.04 -6.89 -9.48
N SER A 187 -6.29 -6.65 -9.90
CA SER A 187 -7.36 -7.64 -9.81
C SER A 187 -7.09 -8.85 -10.68
N GLY A 188 -7.73 -9.97 -10.35
CA GLY A 188 -7.64 -11.18 -11.16
C GLY A 188 -8.20 -11.06 -12.59
N THR A 189 -8.89 -9.97 -12.91
CA THR A 189 -9.33 -9.65 -14.28
C THR A 189 -8.25 -8.93 -15.11
N THR A 190 -7.15 -8.48 -14.49
CA THR A 190 -6.06 -7.81 -15.20
C THR A 190 -5.33 -8.80 -16.11
N PRO A 191 -5.19 -8.54 -17.42
CA PRO A 191 -4.42 -9.41 -18.30
C PRO A 191 -2.96 -9.51 -17.85
N GLU A 192 -2.49 -10.71 -17.52
CA GLU A 192 -1.14 -10.93 -16.98
C GLU A 192 -0.04 -10.47 -17.95
N SER A 193 -0.27 -10.60 -19.27
CA SER A 193 0.65 -10.11 -20.30
C SER A 193 0.83 -8.58 -20.24
N VAL A 194 -0.26 -7.84 -20.02
CA VAL A 194 -0.24 -6.38 -19.86
C VAL A 194 0.50 -6.00 -18.58
N LEU A 195 0.21 -6.69 -17.47
CA LEU A 195 0.85 -6.45 -16.18
C LEU A 195 2.38 -6.68 -16.25
N LYS A 196 2.80 -7.81 -16.82
CA LYS A 196 4.22 -8.13 -16.97
C LYS A 196 4.93 -7.17 -17.92
N GLN A 197 4.29 -6.79 -19.04
CA GLN A 197 4.86 -5.81 -19.97
C GLN A 197 5.02 -4.43 -19.30
N TYR A 198 4.01 -3.98 -18.54
CA TYR A 198 4.09 -2.76 -17.75
C TYR A 198 5.31 -2.75 -16.81
N TYR A 199 5.58 -3.84 -16.10
CA TYR A 199 6.74 -3.93 -15.22
C TYR A 199 8.08 -3.89 -15.98
N TYR A 200 8.18 -4.53 -17.14
CA TYR A 200 9.37 -4.42 -17.99
C TYR A 200 9.58 -2.98 -18.49
N ASP A 201 8.52 -2.32 -18.94
CA ASP A 201 8.58 -0.95 -19.46
C ASP A 201 8.94 0.05 -18.35
N ALA A 202 8.32 -0.08 -17.17
CA ALA A 202 8.63 0.76 -16.01
C ALA A 202 10.09 0.60 -15.57
N TYR A 203 10.58 -0.65 -15.52
CA TYR A 203 12.00 -0.93 -15.24
C TYR A 203 12.91 -0.28 -16.29
N GLY A 204 12.61 -0.48 -17.57
CA GLY A 204 13.37 0.10 -18.68
C GLY A 204 13.47 1.62 -18.60
N ARG A 205 12.35 2.30 -18.33
CA ARG A 205 12.29 3.76 -18.18
C ARG A 205 13.08 4.26 -16.97
N ILE A 206 12.84 3.68 -15.79
CA ILE A 206 13.42 4.16 -14.52
C ILE A 206 14.93 3.87 -14.46
N ARG A 207 15.37 2.72 -14.98
CA ARG A 207 16.78 2.30 -14.92
C ARG A 207 17.72 3.13 -15.80
N LEU A 208 17.18 3.97 -16.69
CA LEU A 208 17.97 4.97 -17.43
C LEU A 208 18.62 6.02 -16.51
N PHE A 209 18.07 6.27 -15.33
CA PHE A 209 18.53 7.35 -14.45
C PHE A 209 18.52 7.01 -12.96
N SER A 210 17.91 5.89 -12.53
CA SER A 210 17.82 5.52 -11.11
C SER A 210 17.99 4.03 -10.86
N SER A 211 18.74 3.72 -9.81
CA SER A 211 18.89 2.36 -9.26
C SER A 211 17.94 2.09 -8.09
N CYS A 212 16.91 2.91 -7.88
CA CYS A 212 15.96 2.75 -6.77
C CYS A 212 15.30 1.35 -6.77
N LEU A 213 14.81 0.95 -5.60
CA LEU A 213 14.08 -0.30 -5.46
C LEU A 213 12.79 -0.24 -6.28
N LEU A 214 12.55 -1.27 -7.10
CA LEU A 214 11.26 -1.48 -7.75
C LEU A 214 10.59 -2.70 -7.14
N VAL A 215 9.34 -2.56 -6.72
CA VAL A 215 8.55 -3.66 -6.17
C VAL A 215 7.45 -4.01 -7.16
N VAL A 216 7.36 -5.29 -7.54
CA VAL A 216 6.35 -5.83 -8.44
C VAL A 216 5.37 -6.71 -7.65
N SER A 217 4.08 -6.54 -7.90
CA SER A 217 3.03 -7.37 -7.32
C SER A 217 2.46 -8.32 -8.38
N PRO A 218 2.48 -9.65 -8.14
CA PRO A 218 1.60 -10.58 -8.84
C PRO A 218 0.12 -10.24 -8.61
N LEU A 219 -0.76 -10.85 -9.39
CA LEU A 219 -2.19 -10.90 -9.06
C LEU A 219 -2.37 -11.56 -7.69
N LEU A 220 -3.36 -11.13 -6.91
CA LEU A 220 -3.54 -11.59 -5.52
C LEU A 220 -3.55 -13.13 -5.38
N TYR A 221 -4.26 -13.83 -6.27
CA TYR A 221 -4.32 -15.30 -6.23
C TYR A 221 -3.00 -15.98 -6.62
N GLN A 222 -2.09 -15.27 -7.29
CA GLN A 222 -0.76 -15.74 -7.69
C GLN A 222 0.33 -15.48 -6.64
N GLN A 223 -0.02 -14.86 -5.50
CA GLN A 223 0.92 -14.55 -4.43
C GLN A 223 1.20 -15.79 -3.57
N GLY A 224 2.12 -16.61 -4.05
CA GLY A 224 2.59 -17.79 -3.33
C GLY A 224 3.85 -18.37 -3.97
N PRO A 225 4.49 -19.32 -3.30
CA PRO A 225 5.67 -19.99 -3.84
C PRO A 225 5.33 -21.02 -4.93
N TYR A 226 4.05 -21.35 -5.07
CA TYR A 226 3.56 -22.45 -5.90
C TYR A 226 2.82 -21.97 -7.16
N ASP A 227 2.54 -20.67 -7.30
CA ASP A 227 1.83 -20.12 -8.46
C ASP A 227 2.79 -19.42 -9.44
N SER A 228 2.49 -19.63 -10.73
CA SER A 228 3.05 -19.17 -12.01
C SER A 228 4.51 -18.67 -12.10
N ASP A 229 4.96 -18.28 -13.30
CA ASP A 229 6.35 -17.92 -13.60
C ASP A 229 6.89 -16.68 -12.84
N TRP A 230 6.14 -16.11 -11.88
CA TRP A 230 6.59 -14.98 -11.05
C TRP A 230 7.90 -15.27 -10.32
N LYS A 231 8.14 -16.50 -9.86
CA LYS A 231 9.44 -16.85 -9.27
C LYS A 231 10.62 -16.70 -10.24
N ASN A 232 10.35 -16.77 -11.55
CA ASN A 232 11.33 -16.60 -12.62
C ASN A 232 11.28 -15.19 -13.24
N PHE A 233 10.32 -14.36 -12.82
CA PHE A 233 10.09 -13.05 -13.40
C PHE A 233 11.16 -12.05 -12.94
N MET A 234 11.70 -11.28 -13.90
CA MET A 234 12.67 -10.20 -13.68
C MET A 234 13.83 -10.57 -12.75
N ARG A 235 14.53 -11.68 -13.00
CA ARG A 235 15.62 -12.17 -12.13
C ARG A 235 16.94 -11.40 -12.30
N CYS A 236 17.64 -11.22 -11.18
CA CYS A 236 19.05 -10.84 -11.18
C CYS A 236 19.89 -11.90 -11.93
N PRO A 237 20.92 -11.53 -12.73
CA PRO A 237 21.50 -10.19 -12.89
C PRO A 237 20.82 -9.29 -13.95
N ASN A 238 19.96 -9.85 -14.80
CA ASN A 238 19.33 -9.10 -15.89
C ASN A 238 18.42 -7.96 -15.38
N TRP A 239 17.75 -8.19 -14.25
CA TRP A 239 16.95 -7.17 -13.56
C TRP A 239 17.38 -7.07 -12.09
N TYR A 240 18.06 -5.98 -11.74
CA TYR A 240 18.57 -5.74 -10.38
C TYR A 240 17.67 -4.79 -9.59
N ASN A 241 17.75 -4.84 -8.25
CA ASN A 241 16.92 -4.06 -7.34
C ASN A 241 15.41 -4.20 -7.60
N VAL A 242 14.97 -5.42 -7.91
CA VAL A 242 13.56 -5.80 -8.03
C VAL A 242 13.17 -6.71 -6.86
N ARG A 243 12.02 -6.46 -6.23
CA ARG A 243 11.43 -7.32 -5.18
C ARG A 243 10.01 -7.75 -5.58
N HIS A 244 9.60 -8.92 -5.12
CA HIS A 244 8.22 -9.38 -5.27
C HIS A 244 7.43 -9.07 -4.01
N GLU A 245 6.22 -8.53 -4.17
CA GLU A 245 5.33 -8.19 -3.08
C GLU A 245 4.25 -9.25 -2.88
N TRP A 246 4.04 -9.68 -1.64
CA TRP A 246 2.84 -10.39 -1.21
C TRP A 246 2.10 -9.60 -0.15
N HIS A 247 0.77 -9.68 -0.19
CA HIS A 247 -0.16 -9.19 0.81
C HIS A 247 -0.76 -10.40 1.52
N ARG A 248 -0.60 -10.50 2.84
CA ARG A 248 -0.98 -11.67 3.62
C ARG A 248 -1.95 -11.27 4.72
N TYR A 249 -3.23 -11.48 4.42
CA TYR A 249 -4.33 -11.32 5.37
C TYR A 249 -4.91 -12.71 5.71
N GLN A 250 -5.13 -12.97 7.00
CA GLN A 250 -5.80 -14.19 7.45
C GLN A 250 -7.22 -13.85 7.92
N ILE A 251 -7.95 -13.17 7.03
CA ILE A 251 -9.32 -12.71 7.25
C ILE A 251 -10.19 -13.41 6.20
N TRP A 252 -9.98 -13.05 4.94
CA TRP A 252 -10.70 -13.59 3.79
C TRP A 252 -10.18 -15.00 3.43
N GLY A 253 -11.08 -15.97 3.36
CA GLY A 253 -10.75 -17.38 3.14
C GLY A 253 -10.41 -18.16 4.41
N PHE A 254 -10.49 -17.51 5.57
CA PHE A 254 -10.24 -18.10 6.89
C PHE A 254 -11.49 -18.07 7.78
N GLU A 255 -12.67 -17.84 7.21
CA GLU A 255 -13.93 -17.78 7.93
C GLU A 255 -14.21 -19.10 8.67
N GLY A 256 -14.68 -19.01 9.91
CA GLY A 256 -14.97 -20.17 10.76
C GLY A 256 -13.74 -20.86 11.36
N TRP A 257 -12.52 -20.37 11.10
CA TRP A 257 -11.33 -20.88 11.79
C TRP A 257 -11.26 -20.30 13.20
N ASP A 258 -10.88 -21.13 14.16
CA ASP A 258 -10.59 -20.66 15.52
C ASP A 258 -9.18 -20.08 15.64
N LYS A 259 -8.93 -19.38 16.76
CA LYS A 259 -7.65 -18.74 17.07
C LYS A 259 -6.46 -19.71 17.08
N ASN A 260 -6.64 -20.96 17.53
CA ASN A 260 -5.55 -21.93 17.60
C ASN A 260 -5.17 -22.40 16.19
N ARG A 261 -6.15 -22.56 15.32
CA ARG A 261 -5.94 -22.89 13.91
C ARG A 261 -5.23 -21.76 13.17
N LEU A 262 -5.60 -20.49 13.39
CA LEU A 262 -4.90 -19.34 12.81
C LEU A 262 -3.45 -19.21 13.30
N ILE A 263 -3.21 -19.39 14.61
CA ILE A 263 -1.85 -19.41 15.16
C ILE A 263 -1.04 -20.55 14.52
N SER A 264 -1.61 -21.76 14.46
CA SER A 264 -0.93 -22.92 13.84
C SER A 264 -0.62 -22.67 12.37
N TYR A 265 -1.54 -22.04 11.63
CA TYR A 265 -1.35 -21.66 10.24
C TYR A 265 -0.19 -20.69 10.04
N ALA A 266 -0.12 -19.65 10.89
CA ALA A 266 0.97 -18.69 10.86
C ALA A 266 2.32 -19.38 11.16
N GLN A 267 2.35 -20.28 12.15
CA GLN A 267 3.56 -20.99 12.57
C GLN A 267 4.08 -21.97 11.52
N ASN A 268 3.19 -22.59 10.75
CA ASN A 268 3.53 -23.67 9.83
C ASN A 268 3.33 -23.26 8.37
N GLU A 269 2.10 -23.22 7.87
CA GLU A 269 1.79 -23.05 6.45
C GLU A 269 2.27 -21.70 5.90
N LEU A 270 2.02 -20.59 6.60
CA LEU A 270 2.49 -19.27 6.18
C LEU A 270 4.03 -19.22 6.17
N LYS A 271 4.66 -19.67 7.25
CA LYS A 271 6.11 -19.73 7.38
C LYS A 271 6.74 -20.59 6.29
N ASN A 272 6.18 -21.77 6.03
CA ASN A 272 6.63 -22.69 4.99
C ASN A 272 6.48 -22.06 3.61
N ALA A 273 5.35 -21.40 3.33
CA ALA A 273 5.13 -20.74 2.06
C ALA A 273 6.13 -19.60 1.80
N VAL A 274 6.40 -18.77 2.81
CA VAL A 274 7.40 -17.70 2.74
C VAL A 274 8.81 -18.27 2.53
N ASN A 275 9.18 -19.32 3.26
CA ASN A 275 10.50 -19.97 3.13
C ASN A 275 10.68 -20.73 1.80
N ALA A 276 9.60 -21.19 1.19
CA ALA A 276 9.64 -21.89 -0.09
C ALA A 276 9.81 -20.95 -1.30
N TRP A 277 9.74 -19.62 -1.10
CA TRP A 277 9.91 -18.67 -2.19
C TRP A 277 11.37 -18.64 -2.68
N VAL A 278 11.55 -18.88 -3.98
CA VAL A 278 12.87 -18.92 -4.65
C VAL A 278 13.11 -17.78 -5.65
N GLY A 279 12.15 -16.86 -5.80
CA GLY A 279 12.25 -15.72 -6.70
C GLY A 279 13.13 -14.59 -6.17
N ASN A 280 12.94 -13.35 -6.67
CA ASN A 280 13.68 -12.20 -6.12
C ASN A 280 13.31 -11.98 -4.65
N TRP A 281 14.06 -11.17 -3.91
CA TRP A 281 13.75 -10.96 -2.49
C TRP A 281 12.26 -10.67 -2.27
N LEU A 282 11.66 -11.46 -1.39
CA LEU A 282 10.23 -11.40 -1.08
C LEU A 282 9.98 -10.30 -0.05
N PHE A 283 9.05 -9.40 -0.36
CA PHE A 283 8.57 -8.34 0.50
C PHE A 283 7.11 -8.60 0.86
N ILE A 284 6.79 -8.62 2.14
CA ILE A 284 5.40 -8.67 2.60
C ILE A 284 4.90 -7.22 2.71
N GLY A 285 4.30 -6.71 1.64
CA GLY A 285 3.89 -5.32 1.52
C GLY A 285 2.75 -4.95 2.47
N GLU A 286 1.89 -5.92 2.75
CA GLU A 286 0.76 -5.72 3.64
C GLU A 286 0.46 -6.99 4.44
N TRP A 287 0.19 -6.79 5.72
CA TRP A 287 -0.30 -7.80 6.65
C TRP A 287 -0.84 -7.08 7.89
N CYS A 288 -1.69 -7.74 8.66
CA CYS A 288 -2.17 -7.22 9.94
C CYS A 288 -2.39 -8.37 10.93
N ILE A 289 -2.84 -8.05 12.14
CA ILE A 289 -3.28 -9.08 13.12
C ILE A 289 -4.79 -9.06 13.36
N ALA A 290 -5.55 -8.27 12.58
CA ALA A 290 -6.97 -8.48 12.47
C ALA A 290 -7.23 -9.83 11.77
N SER A 291 -8.27 -10.53 12.22
CA SER A 291 -8.52 -11.92 11.85
C SER A 291 -10.00 -12.23 11.79
N SER A 292 -10.35 -13.31 11.10
CA SER A 292 -11.70 -13.90 11.13
C SER A 292 -12.06 -14.53 12.49
N ALA A 293 -11.07 -14.93 13.29
CA ALA A 293 -11.29 -15.53 14.61
C ALA A 293 -11.40 -14.48 15.72
N ASN A 294 -12.12 -14.83 16.78
CA ASN A 294 -12.18 -14.02 18.00
C ASN A 294 -10.96 -14.32 18.90
N PHE A 295 -10.23 -13.28 19.27
CA PHE A 295 -9.08 -13.34 20.19
C PHE A 295 -9.46 -12.75 21.55
N ASP A 296 -10.15 -13.54 22.35
CA ASP A 296 -10.79 -13.10 23.60
C ASP A 296 -9.79 -12.60 24.65
N ASN A 297 -8.52 -13.03 24.59
CA ASN A 297 -7.46 -12.62 25.50
C ASN A 297 -6.25 -12.06 24.77
N ASP A 298 -5.47 -11.29 25.51
CA ASP A 298 -4.31 -10.56 25.01
C ASP A 298 -3.12 -11.49 24.69
N ASP A 299 -2.98 -12.63 25.37
CA ASP A 299 -1.85 -13.54 25.18
C ASP A 299 -1.96 -14.34 23.87
N ASP A 300 -3.15 -14.79 23.51
CA ASP A 300 -3.36 -15.47 22.23
C ASP A 300 -3.15 -14.50 21.05
N LEU A 301 -3.55 -13.23 21.20
CA LEU A 301 -3.29 -12.21 20.19
C LEU A 301 -1.79 -11.91 20.06
N ARG A 302 -1.05 -11.85 21.17
CA ARG A 302 0.44 -11.76 21.16
C ARG A 302 1.07 -12.95 20.45
N ARG A 303 0.62 -14.17 20.79
CA ARG A 303 1.12 -15.40 20.16
C ARG A 303 0.87 -15.41 18.66
N TYR A 304 -0.30 -14.93 18.25
CA TYR A 304 -0.66 -14.80 16.83
C TYR A 304 0.20 -13.78 16.10
N ALA A 305 0.37 -12.58 16.67
CA ALA A 305 1.25 -11.55 16.13
C ALA A 305 2.70 -12.04 16.00
N GLN A 306 3.22 -12.70 17.04
CA GLN A 306 4.57 -13.26 17.01
C GLN A 306 4.70 -14.37 15.97
N ALA A 307 3.70 -15.26 15.82
CA ALA A 307 3.74 -16.31 14.82
C ALA A 307 3.85 -15.74 13.39
N GLN A 308 3.11 -14.67 13.07
CA GLN A 308 3.22 -14.00 11.78
C GLN A 308 4.58 -13.33 11.60
N LEU A 309 5.09 -12.61 12.61
CA LEU A 309 6.43 -12.01 12.57
C LEU A 309 7.54 -13.05 12.37
N GLU A 310 7.44 -14.21 13.03
CA GLU A 310 8.37 -15.33 12.84
C GLU A 310 8.29 -15.91 11.43
N ALA A 311 7.09 -16.01 10.85
CA ALA A 311 6.92 -16.44 9.46
C ALA A 311 7.61 -15.47 8.49
N PHE A 312 7.45 -14.16 8.72
CA PHE A 312 8.02 -13.13 7.85
C PHE A 312 9.52 -12.92 7.99
N LYS A 313 10.21 -13.60 8.93
CA LYS A 313 11.69 -13.65 8.93
C LYS A 313 12.25 -14.27 7.64
N GLY A 314 11.50 -15.16 6.98
CA GLY A 314 11.88 -15.73 5.69
C GLY A 314 11.72 -14.77 4.51
N ALA A 315 10.94 -13.69 4.66
CA ALA A 315 10.76 -12.69 3.61
C ALA A 315 11.99 -11.77 3.57
N THR A 316 12.94 -12.08 2.70
CA THR A 316 14.26 -11.40 2.62
C THR A 316 14.20 -9.91 2.27
N GLY A 317 13.13 -9.45 1.63
CA GLY A 317 12.82 -8.03 1.43
C GLY A 317 12.28 -7.33 2.68
N GLY A 318 11.76 -8.09 3.64
CA GLY A 318 11.15 -7.63 4.87
C GLY A 318 9.64 -7.47 4.76
N TRP A 319 9.06 -6.59 5.58
CA TRP A 319 7.60 -6.43 5.67
C TRP A 319 7.18 -5.00 6.03
N THR A 320 5.94 -4.64 5.68
CA THR A 320 5.23 -3.45 6.15
C THR A 320 3.83 -3.81 6.66
N PHE A 321 3.54 -3.46 7.91
CA PHE A 321 2.23 -3.71 8.53
C PHE A 321 1.18 -2.76 7.94
N TRP A 322 -0.03 -3.26 7.65
CA TRP A 322 -1.18 -2.46 7.26
C TRP A 322 -2.11 -2.26 8.46
N THR A 323 -2.19 -1.08 9.07
CA THR A 323 -1.58 0.23 8.77
C THR A 323 -0.97 0.85 10.04
N TRP A 324 -0.34 2.02 9.95
CA TRP A 324 0.22 2.72 11.12
C TRP A 324 -0.86 3.06 12.15
N LYS A 325 -1.97 3.69 11.74
CA LYS A 325 -3.05 4.07 12.66
C LYS A 325 -4.38 4.27 11.96
N PHE A 326 -5.43 4.29 12.76
CA PHE A 326 -6.79 4.67 12.39
C PHE A 326 -7.12 6.04 12.97
N TYR A 327 -8.17 6.67 12.44
CA TYR A 327 -8.66 7.92 13.01
C TYR A 327 -9.26 7.66 14.40
N ASN A 328 -8.85 8.44 15.41
CA ASN A 328 -9.28 8.34 16.81
C ASN A 328 -9.10 6.96 17.47
N ASP A 329 -8.02 6.26 17.12
CA ASP A 329 -7.79 4.86 17.52
C ASP A 329 -6.73 4.66 18.62
N ASP A 330 -6.30 5.75 19.27
CA ASP A 330 -5.26 5.70 20.29
C ASP A 330 -5.66 4.77 21.45
N GLY A 331 -5.01 3.60 21.52
CA GLY A 331 -5.17 2.63 22.62
C GLY A 331 -6.23 1.55 22.41
N SER A 332 -6.82 1.39 21.21
CA SER A 332 -7.83 0.36 20.95
C SER A 332 -7.24 -1.07 20.82
N ARG A 333 -8.11 -2.09 20.75
CA ARG A 333 -7.75 -3.48 20.35
C ARG A 333 -7.72 -3.69 18.83
N ASN A 334 -7.67 -2.64 18.02
CA ASN A 334 -7.78 -2.74 16.57
C ASN A 334 -6.56 -3.44 15.95
N GLY A 335 -6.73 -4.68 15.50
CA GLY A 335 -5.68 -5.49 14.87
C GLY A 335 -5.14 -4.95 13.55
N TRP A 336 -5.72 -3.88 13.02
CA TRP A 336 -5.24 -3.14 11.86
C TRP A 336 -4.36 -1.93 12.20
N SER A 337 -4.16 -1.60 13.48
CA SER A 337 -3.48 -0.38 13.92
C SER A 337 -2.14 -0.68 14.59
N MET A 338 -1.04 -0.58 13.83
CA MET A 338 0.30 -0.88 14.35
C MET A 338 0.64 -0.02 15.57
N LYS A 339 0.29 1.27 15.55
CA LYS A 339 0.52 2.19 16.67
C LYS A 339 -0.13 1.65 17.94
N SER A 340 -1.38 1.22 17.86
CA SER A 340 -2.07 0.66 19.02
C SER A 340 -1.48 -0.70 19.44
N MET A 341 -1.15 -1.57 18.48
CA MET A 341 -0.58 -2.89 18.75
C MET A 341 0.79 -2.81 19.42
N VAL A 342 1.63 -1.84 19.04
CA VAL A 342 2.92 -1.58 19.69
C VAL A 342 2.71 -0.99 21.09
N ASN A 343 1.87 0.05 21.22
CA ASN A 343 1.64 0.72 22.51
C ASN A 343 1.06 -0.22 23.58
N ARG A 344 0.30 -1.25 23.18
CA ARG A 344 -0.28 -2.25 24.09
C ARG A 344 0.60 -3.49 24.26
N GLY A 345 1.77 -3.52 23.65
CA GLY A 345 2.74 -4.61 23.79
C GLY A 345 2.29 -5.91 23.12
N PHE A 346 1.46 -5.83 22.07
CA PHE A 346 1.09 -6.98 21.25
C PHE A 346 2.15 -7.32 20.21
N ILE A 347 2.81 -6.29 19.68
CA ILE A 347 3.93 -6.42 18.75
C ILE A 347 5.18 -5.83 19.41
N GLN A 348 6.25 -6.62 19.48
CA GLN A 348 7.54 -6.21 20.02
C GLN A 348 8.61 -6.37 18.94
N LEU A 349 9.37 -5.29 18.68
CA LEU A 349 10.32 -5.18 17.56
C LEU A 349 11.79 -5.07 17.98
#